data_AF-A0A1Y1ZW74-F1
#
_entry.id   AF-A0A1Y1ZW74-F1
#
_cell.length_a   1.000
_cell.length_b   1.000
_cell.length_c   1.000
_cell.angle_alpha   90.00
_cell.angle_beta   90.00
_cell.angle_gamma   90.00
#
_symmetry.space_group_name_H-M   'P 1'
#
loop_
_entity.id
_entity.type
_entity.pdbx_description
1 polymer ?
#
loop_
_entity_poly.entity_id
_entity_poly.type
_entity_poly.pdbx_seq_one_letter_code
_entity_poly.pdbx_strand_id
1 'polypeptide(L)'
;MFLFVAFMTFWSLAVSHTIPSFAHPFRLDPRQAPNLKSGGWLMTYTPTGSSTVYKGPLRVTSNSSSLYISGDWYNGTVQPNPADGVPILPRANYFAFTRATKLTAGANGGFDLALEAFRFRGIRKIGQNYTDWDDNETPLDGGYTISLSPASSPSGYPDSKQYFKGDLKFTSSGKVAGQFTIGWVSQYIRKITLEIGTVSGLEIPQKDSSGKRTWKSILAEVGWDIQVIVGKTAIPEPTNTDLPAGMWTVQQQHDAMLKYRGATDFDKEWKYYLLVVRRMQGVERGAMMDTGYEFNGIPREGTTVSTDWVFGTLWDGSLDTKYDWGSATGKKFVDVHDAWFRTAVHEVGHFFNLQHPYEFAGGIMDDSQSYVDAGRNGVTKEKFPENIGAEAFRFSNNDRFLMQHRPDLYSRPGFVRFGGAIRPNSASRGSLIRGCEGRHLAACGYALCSACLISLIFLEVLTHMASGCQRSR
;
A
#
# COMPACT_ATOMS: atom_id res chain seq x y z
N MET A 1 14.33 33.85 -55.66
CA MET A 1 13.58 34.56 -54.61
C MET A 1 13.07 33.50 -53.62
N PHE A 2 13.80 33.38 -52.50
CA PHE A 2 13.51 32.75 -51.19
C PHE A 2 12.82 31.37 -51.00
N LEU A 3 13.61 30.50 -50.33
CA LEU A 3 13.29 29.40 -49.41
C LEU A 3 12.09 29.63 -48.46
N PHE A 4 11.44 28.54 -48.01
CA PHE A 4 11.22 28.12 -46.60
C PHE A 4 10.18 26.96 -46.57
N VAL A 5 10.57 25.68 -46.41
CA VAL A 5 10.60 24.92 -45.14
C VAL A 5 9.39 25.16 -44.22
N ALA A 6 8.48 24.19 -44.14
CA ALA A 6 7.60 23.99 -42.99
C ALA A 6 7.58 22.51 -42.60
N PHE A 7 8.63 22.16 -41.86
CA PHE A 7 8.78 20.95 -41.07
C PHE A 7 7.79 21.06 -39.89
N MET A 8 6.57 20.53 -40.01
CA MET A 8 5.68 20.42 -38.85
C MET A 8 6.08 19.20 -38.04
N THR A 9 7.01 19.44 -37.11
CA THR A 9 7.27 18.60 -35.95
C THR A 9 5.97 18.32 -35.19
N PHE A 10 5.64 17.04 -35.05
CA PHE A 10 4.78 16.51 -34.00
C PHE A 10 5.39 16.85 -32.62
N TRP A 11 5.04 18.02 -32.08
CA TRP A 11 5.09 18.25 -30.64
C TRP A 11 3.77 17.74 -30.06
N SER A 12 3.71 16.43 -29.77
CA SER A 12 2.73 15.96 -28.78
C SER A 12 3.19 16.47 -27.42
N LEU A 13 2.68 17.63 -27.03
CA LEU A 13 2.59 18.01 -25.62
C LEU A 13 1.63 17.02 -24.96
N ALA A 14 2.12 15.80 -24.68
CA ALA A 14 1.49 14.95 -23.70
C ALA A 14 1.59 15.69 -22.38
N VAL A 15 0.47 16.22 -21.91
CA VAL A 15 0.33 16.74 -20.56
C VAL A 15 0.57 15.54 -19.64
N SER A 16 1.82 15.31 -19.26
CA SER A 16 2.19 14.29 -18.29
C SER A 16 1.42 14.60 -17.02
N HIS A 17 0.40 13.79 -16.72
CA HIS A 17 -0.26 13.85 -15.43
C HIS A 17 0.76 13.33 -14.43
N THR A 18 1.56 14.24 -13.87
CA THR A 18 2.30 13.97 -12.66
C THR A 18 1.26 13.72 -11.58
N ILE A 19 1.02 12.45 -11.23
CA ILE A 19 0.24 12.13 -10.05
C ILE A 19 1.05 12.71 -8.88
N PRO A 20 0.52 13.68 -8.12
CA PRO A 20 1.26 14.35 -7.07
C PRO A 20 1.51 13.36 -5.94
N SER A 21 2.66 12.69 -5.99
CA SER A 21 3.14 11.95 -4.86
C SER A 21 3.76 12.94 -3.88
N PHE A 22 3.02 13.34 -2.85
CA PHE A 22 3.52 14.23 -1.79
C PHE A 22 4.67 13.61 -0.96
N ALA A 23 5.09 12.39 -1.29
CA ALA A 23 6.31 11.81 -0.80
C ALA A 23 7.34 11.65 -1.94
N HIS A 24 8.48 12.33 -1.85
CA HIS A 24 9.67 11.90 -2.59
C HIS A 24 10.22 10.65 -1.89
N PRO A 25 10.64 9.58 -2.59
CA PRO A 25 11.08 9.50 -3.99
C PRO A 25 10.03 9.11 -5.06
N PHE A 26 8.74 9.46 -4.93
CA PHE A 26 7.67 8.86 -5.76
C PHE A 26 7.23 9.62 -7.03
N ARG A 27 7.95 10.68 -7.46
CA ARG A 27 7.75 11.25 -8.81
C ARG A 27 8.15 10.23 -9.87
N LEU A 28 7.18 9.52 -10.43
CA LEU A 28 7.35 8.71 -11.63
C LEU A 28 6.66 9.44 -12.76
N ASP A 29 7.40 9.82 -13.78
CA ASP A 29 6.78 10.42 -14.96
C ASP A 29 6.52 9.35 -16.02
N PRO A 30 5.43 9.49 -16.79
CA PRO A 30 5.08 8.57 -17.85
C PRO A 30 6.20 8.53 -18.89
N ARG A 31 6.47 7.34 -19.41
CA ARG A 31 7.44 7.12 -20.48
C ARG A 31 6.74 6.65 -21.75
N GLN A 32 7.28 7.04 -22.90
CA GLN A 32 6.91 6.43 -24.17
C GLN A 32 7.98 5.41 -24.53
N ALA A 33 7.59 4.16 -24.75
CA ALA A 33 8.47 3.19 -25.38
C ALA A 33 7.67 2.16 -26.17
N PRO A 34 8.06 1.88 -27.41
CA PRO A 34 7.54 0.73 -28.11
C PRO A 34 8.24 -0.52 -27.55
N ASN A 35 7.45 -1.45 -27.02
CA ASN A 35 7.75 -2.90 -26.94
C ASN A 35 8.41 -3.50 -25.67
N LEU A 36 8.54 -2.77 -24.54
CA LEU A 36 8.91 -3.43 -23.28
C LEU A 36 7.69 -4.16 -22.69
N LYS A 37 7.81 -5.47 -22.43
CA LYS A 37 6.71 -6.29 -21.91
C LYS A 37 6.33 -5.87 -20.49
N SER A 38 5.05 -5.55 -20.28
CA SER A 38 4.50 -5.29 -18.95
C SER A 38 4.54 -6.53 -18.06
N GLY A 39 4.67 -6.30 -16.76
CA GLY A 39 4.73 -7.35 -15.74
C GLY A 39 5.93 -7.20 -14.81
N GLY A 40 6.18 -8.27 -14.06
CA GLY A 40 7.30 -8.40 -13.13
C GLY A 40 8.57 -8.89 -13.84
N TRP A 41 9.68 -8.29 -13.46
CA TRP A 41 11.02 -8.57 -13.94
C TRP A 41 11.94 -8.82 -12.75
N LEU A 42 12.96 -9.64 -12.93
CA LEU A 42 14.08 -9.77 -12.00
C LEU A 42 15.22 -8.90 -12.53
N MET A 43 15.62 -7.88 -11.77
CA MET A 43 16.81 -7.08 -12.06
C MET A 43 18.00 -7.52 -11.21
N THR A 44 19.20 -7.44 -11.80
CA THR A 44 20.47 -7.70 -11.11
C THR A 44 21.46 -6.57 -11.44
N TYR A 45 22.10 -6.02 -10.42
CA TYR A 45 23.19 -5.07 -10.54
C TYR A 45 24.43 -5.61 -9.82
N THR A 46 25.53 -5.75 -10.57
CA THR A 46 26.84 -6.17 -10.07
C THR A 46 27.82 -5.01 -10.23
N PRO A 47 28.13 -4.24 -9.16
CA PRO A 47 29.05 -3.13 -9.22
C PRO A 47 30.47 -3.56 -9.61
N THR A 48 31.16 -2.70 -10.37
CA THR A 48 32.57 -2.92 -10.70
C THR A 48 33.42 -2.93 -9.44
N GLY A 49 34.27 -3.95 -9.27
CA GLY A 49 35.21 -4.04 -8.14
C GLY A 49 34.56 -4.38 -6.79
N SER A 50 33.28 -4.78 -6.77
CA SER A 50 32.59 -5.22 -5.56
C SER A 50 32.17 -6.67 -5.67
N SER A 51 32.23 -7.41 -4.56
CA SER A 51 31.61 -8.74 -4.44
C SER A 51 30.11 -8.68 -4.14
N THR A 52 29.59 -7.49 -3.80
CA THR A 52 28.17 -7.29 -3.51
C THR A 52 27.36 -7.34 -4.79
N VAL A 53 26.25 -8.08 -4.78
CA VAL A 53 25.30 -8.12 -5.90
C VAL A 53 23.94 -7.67 -5.38
N TYR A 54 23.34 -6.72 -6.09
CA TYR A 54 21.99 -6.27 -5.81
C TYR A 54 21.01 -6.97 -6.73
N LYS A 55 19.94 -7.52 -6.16
CA LYS A 55 18.89 -8.21 -6.91
C LYS A 55 17.53 -7.74 -6.42
N GLY A 56 16.53 -7.81 -7.28
CA GLY A 56 15.17 -7.62 -6.83
C GLY A 56 14.14 -7.42 -7.93
N PRO A 57 12.88 -7.17 -7.55
CA PRO A 57 11.81 -6.98 -8.49
C PRO A 57 11.97 -5.64 -9.22
N LEU A 58 11.76 -5.67 -10.53
CA LEU A 58 11.51 -4.51 -11.38
C LEU A 58 10.09 -4.67 -11.95
N ARG A 59 9.35 -3.57 -12.01
CA ARG A 59 7.92 -3.55 -12.30
C ARG A 59 7.70 -2.63 -13.47
N VAL A 60 7.17 -3.20 -14.55
CA VAL A 60 6.84 -2.47 -15.78
C VAL A 60 5.33 -2.50 -15.93
N THR A 61 4.70 -1.33 -15.93
CA THR A 61 3.27 -1.21 -16.25
C THR A 61 3.09 -0.25 -17.41
N SER A 62 2.03 -0.45 -18.19
CA SER A 62 1.70 0.41 -19.31
C SER A 62 0.21 0.68 -19.34
N ASN A 63 -0.16 1.88 -19.80
CA ASN A 63 -1.49 2.21 -20.28
C ASN A 63 -1.38 2.71 -21.73
N SER A 64 -2.48 3.21 -22.31
CA SER A 64 -2.53 3.65 -23.71
C SER A 64 -1.57 4.79 -24.05
N SER A 65 -1.06 5.53 -23.07
CA SER A 65 -0.25 6.74 -23.29
C SER A 65 1.08 6.76 -22.53
N SER A 66 1.27 5.83 -21.59
CA SER A 66 2.32 5.89 -20.57
C SER A 66 2.84 4.52 -20.20
N LEU A 67 4.15 4.42 -19.98
CA LEU A 67 4.82 3.29 -19.38
C LEU A 67 5.53 3.75 -18.10
N TYR A 68 5.43 2.96 -17.03
CA TYR A 68 6.05 3.22 -15.74
C TYR A 68 7.00 2.09 -15.37
N ILE A 69 8.19 2.45 -14.87
CA ILE A 69 9.20 1.50 -14.41
C ILE A 69 9.66 1.89 -13.01
N SER A 70 9.56 0.95 -12.08
CA SER A 70 10.08 1.07 -10.71
C SER A 70 10.60 -0.27 -10.23
N GLY A 71 11.52 -0.31 -9.28
CA GLY A 71 12.04 -1.55 -8.72
C GLY A 71 12.51 -1.39 -7.28
N ASP A 72 12.97 -2.49 -6.70
CA ASP A 72 13.64 -2.48 -5.40
C ASP A 72 14.93 -3.30 -5.50
N TRP A 73 16.05 -2.72 -5.07
CA TRP A 73 17.29 -3.43 -4.88
C TRP A 73 17.38 -3.97 -3.46
N TYR A 74 17.73 -5.25 -3.37
CA TYR A 74 18.11 -5.91 -2.14
C TYR A 74 19.59 -6.30 -2.23
N ASN A 75 20.35 -5.98 -1.20
CA ASN A 75 21.71 -6.45 -1.00
C ASN A 75 21.66 -7.90 -0.50
N GLY A 76 22.04 -8.88 -1.31
CA GLY A 76 22.00 -10.24 -0.81
C GLY A 76 22.61 -11.31 -1.70
N THR A 77 23.02 -12.38 -1.03
CA THR A 77 23.52 -13.62 -1.64
C THR A 77 22.39 -14.49 -2.20
N VAL A 78 21.15 -14.30 -1.74
CA VAL A 78 19.99 -15.06 -2.22
C VAL A 78 19.86 -14.88 -3.73
N GLN A 79 19.75 -16.01 -4.45
CA GLN A 79 19.48 -16.03 -5.88
C GLN A 79 18.01 -16.42 -6.08
N PRO A 80 17.13 -15.47 -6.43
CA PRO A 80 15.77 -15.84 -6.81
C PRO A 80 15.79 -16.76 -8.03
N ASN A 81 14.96 -17.79 -8.00
CA ASN A 81 14.68 -18.60 -9.18
C ASN A 81 13.66 -17.86 -10.06
N PRO A 82 14.01 -17.45 -11.29
CA PRO A 82 13.08 -16.75 -12.17
C PRO A 82 11.80 -17.53 -12.49
N ALA A 83 11.83 -18.87 -12.38
CA ALA A 83 10.66 -19.73 -12.60
C ALA A 83 9.59 -19.58 -11.51
N ASP A 84 9.95 -19.06 -10.32
CA ASP A 84 9.02 -18.84 -9.20
C ASP A 84 8.23 -17.52 -9.34
N GLY A 85 8.39 -16.82 -10.47
CA GLY A 85 7.72 -15.56 -10.78
C GLY A 85 8.33 -14.37 -10.04
N VAL A 86 7.47 -13.50 -9.49
CA VAL A 86 7.93 -12.30 -8.79
C VAL A 86 8.75 -12.68 -7.56
N PRO A 87 9.99 -12.19 -7.40
CA PRO A 87 10.84 -12.55 -6.28
C PRO A 87 10.32 -11.95 -4.97
N ILE A 88 10.39 -12.73 -3.89
CA ILE A 88 10.23 -12.27 -2.52
C ILE A 88 11.59 -12.37 -1.85
N LEU A 89 12.04 -11.26 -1.27
CA LEU A 89 13.38 -11.13 -0.71
C LEU A 89 13.32 -10.71 0.77
N PRO A 90 14.28 -11.14 1.60
CA PRO A 90 14.30 -10.81 3.02
C PRO A 90 14.34 -9.30 3.30
N ARG A 91 13.57 -8.84 4.29
CA ARG A 91 13.48 -7.43 4.69
C ARG A 91 14.83 -6.85 5.07
N ALA A 92 15.64 -7.62 5.80
CA ALA A 92 16.97 -7.23 6.25
C ALA A 92 17.92 -6.88 5.09
N ASN A 93 17.62 -7.37 3.89
CA ASN A 93 18.44 -7.15 2.69
C ASN A 93 17.97 -5.95 1.88
N TYR A 94 16.84 -5.31 2.22
CA TYR A 94 16.33 -4.17 1.44
C TYR A 94 17.36 -3.04 1.42
N PHE A 95 17.72 -2.57 0.23
CA PHE A 95 18.77 -1.57 0.05
C PHE A 95 18.25 -0.26 -0.53
N ALA A 96 17.55 -0.30 -1.68
CA ALA A 96 17.14 0.93 -2.36
C ALA A 96 15.86 0.75 -3.17
N PHE A 97 15.09 1.82 -3.29
CA PHE A 97 14.02 1.93 -4.28
C PHE A 97 14.61 2.46 -5.59
N THR A 98 14.20 1.91 -6.73
CA THR A 98 14.64 2.38 -8.05
C THR A 98 13.48 2.88 -8.90
N ARG A 99 13.74 3.86 -9.75
CA ARG A 99 12.77 4.36 -10.74
C ARG A 99 13.43 4.75 -12.04
N ALA A 100 12.71 4.60 -13.14
CA ALA A 100 13.20 5.08 -14.43
C ALA A 100 12.85 6.55 -14.66
N THR A 101 13.85 7.33 -15.07
CA THR A 101 13.71 8.73 -15.49
C THR A 101 13.65 8.89 -17.00
N LYS A 102 14.17 7.92 -17.75
CA LYS A 102 14.14 7.90 -19.21
C LYS A 102 14.06 6.48 -19.74
N LEU A 103 13.33 6.31 -20.83
CA LEU A 103 13.32 5.10 -21.64
C LEU A 103 13.30 5.51 -23.12
N THR A 104 14.18 4.94 -23.93
CA THR A 104 14.25 5.25 -25.37
C THR A 104 14.56 3.99 -26.14
N ALA A 105 13.87 3.75 -27.25
CA ALA A 105 14.13 2.60 -28.10
C ALA A 105 15.58 2.63 -28.62
N GLY A 106 16.24 1.48 -28.57
CA GLY A 106 17.61 1.29 -29.07
C GLY A 106 17.61 0.46 -30.35
N ALA A 107 18.81 0.19 -30.87
CA ALA A 107 18.98 -0.69 -32.02
C ALA A 107 18.76 -2.17 -31.65
N ASN A 108 18.45 -3.00 -32.65
CA ASN A 108 18.40 -4.47 -32.54
C ASN A 108 17.51 -5.01 -31.41
N GLY A 109 16.38 -4.33 -31.14
CA GLY A 109 15.45 -4.73 -30.08
C GLY A 109 15.90 -4.37 -28.67
N GLY A 110 17.02 -3.64 -28.51
CA GLY A 110 17.46 -3.06 -27.25
C GLY A 110 16.80 -1.72 -26.92
N PHE A 111 17.22 -1.10 -25.81
CA PHE A 111 16.75 0.21 -25.36
C PHE A 111 17.69 0.87 -24.37
N ASP A 112 17.63 2.18 -24.31
CA ASP A 112 18.33 2.99 -23.30
C ASP A 112 17.41 3.29 -22.12
N LEU A 113 17.95 3.14 -20.92
CA LEU A 113 17.27 3.36 -19.65
C LEU A 113 18.09 4.33 -18.81
N ALA A 114 17.45 5.36 -18.25
CA ALA A 114 18.01 6.13 -17.15
C ALA A 114 17.29 5.75 -15.85
N LEU A 115 18.06 5.53 -14.79
CA LEU A 115 17.59 5.08 -13.49
C LEU A 115 18.03 6.04 -12.39
N GLU A 116 17.18 6.21 -11.41
CA GLU A 116 17.52 6.77 -10.11
C GLU A 116 17.30 5.69 -9.05
N ALA A 117 18.18 5.67 -8.05
CA ALA A 117 18.04 4.81 -6.89
C ALA A 117 18.08 5.64 -5.61
N PHE A 118 17.24 5.29 -4.64
CA PHE A 118 17.11 5.99 -3.37
C PHE A 118 17.37 4.97 -2.27
N ARG A 119 18.51 5.11 -1.58
CA ARG A 119 18.93 4.16 -0.56
C ARG A 119 18.07 4.33 0.69
N PHE A 120 17.60 3.20 1.21
CA PHE A 120 16.93 3.12 2.49
C PHE A 120 17.97 3.10 3.62
N ARG A 121 17.77 3.97 4.62
CA ARG A 121 18.63 4.08 5.80
C ARG A 121 18.05 3.42 7.04
N GLY A 122 16.78 3.04 7.00
CA GLY A 122 16.09 2.43 8.12
C GLY A 122 14.81 3.17 8.48
N ILE A 123 14.34 2.97 9.70
CA ILE A 123 13.08 3.52 10.19
C ILE A 123 13.39 4.64 11.19
N ARG A 124 12.87 5.84 10.93
CA ARG A 124 13.02 7.02 11.79
C ARG A 124 12.05 6.96 12.96
N LYS A 125 12.62 6.94 14.18
CA LYS A 125 11.96 6.98 15.50
C LYS A 125 10.87 5.91 15.72
N ILE A 126 11.03 5.15 16.79
CA ILE A 126 10.16 4.03 17.21
C ILE A 126 8.67 4.43 17.38
N GLY A 127 8.34 5.71 17.56
CA GLY A 127 6.94 6.18 17.69
C GLY A 127 6.26 6.70 16.40
N GLN A 128 7.01 7.02 15.35
CA GLN A 128 6.46 7.60 14.11
C GLN A 128 6.61 6.69 12.90
N ASN A 129 7.62 5.80 12.91
CA ASN A 129 7.84 4.76 11.91
C ASN A 129 7.76 5.28 10.46
N TYR A 130 8.35 6.45 10.24
CA TYR A 130 8.59 6.95 8.89
C TYR A 130 9.87 6.32 8.36
N THR A 131 9.90 6.06 7.07
CA THR A 131 11.12 5.61 6.42
C THR A 131 12.14 6.73 6.41
N ASP A 132 13.38 6.38 6.68
CA ASP A 132 14.52 7.23 6.42
C ASP A 132 15.18 6.75 5.14
N TRP A 133 15.38 7.70 4.23
CA TRP A 133 16.05 7.51 2.96
C TRP A 133 17.23 8.45 2.90
N ASP A 134 18.27 8.08 2.14
CA ASP A 134 19.22 9.07 1.67
C ASP A 134 18.49 10.19 0.95
N ASP A 135 19.07 11.41 1.02
CA ASP A 135 18.43 12.66 0.62
C ASP A 135 17.46 12.44 -0.55
N ASN A 136 16.16 12.65 -0.26
CA ASN A 136 15.06 12.29 -1.16
C ASN A 136 15.08 13.06 -2.49
N GLU A 137 15.96 14.06 -2.60
CA GLU A 137 16.18 14.86 -3.81
C GLU A 137 17.41 14.42 -4.60
N THR A 138 18.35 13.69 -3.98
CA THR A 138 19.62 13.31 -4.60
C THR A 138 19.68 11.78 -4.78
N PRO A 139 19.56 11.26 -6.02
CA PRO A 139 19.69 9.83 -6.26
C PRO A 139 21.10 9.35 -5.91
N LEU A 140 21.18 8.09 -5.46
CA LEU A 140 22.43 7.38 -5.20
C LEU A 140 23.38 7.54 -6.41
N ASP A 141 24.62 7.94 -6.11
CA ASP A 141 25.70 8.19 -7.07
C ASP A 141 25.36 9.21 -8.20
N GLY A 142 24.34 10.04 -8.01
CA GLY A 142 23.86 10.98 -9.04
C GLY A 142 23.04 10.32 -10.15
N GLY A 143 22.58 9.09 -9.95
CA GLY A 143 21.80 8.33 -10.90
C GLY A 143 22.62 7.63 -11.98
N TYR A 144 21.93 6.86 -12.82
CA TYR A 144 22.55 5.93 -13.74
C TYR A 144 21.94 5.97 -15.14
N THR A 145 22.74 5.59 -16.12
CA THR A 145 22.33 5.36 -17.52
C THR A 145 22.81 3.99 -17.99
N ILE A 146 21.99 3.28 -18.76
CA ILE A 146 22.29 1.94 -19.26
C ILE A 146 21.76 1.83 -20.70
N SER A 147 22.58 1.27 -21.59
CA SER A 147 22.14 0.78 -22.90
C SER A 147 21.97 -0.73 -22.83
N LEU A 148 20.71 -1.19 -22.84
CA LEU A 148 20.34 -2.58 -22.70
C LEU A 148 20.18 -3.23 -24.08
N SER A 149 20.87 -4.35 -24.30
CA SER A 149 20.75 -5.16 -25.51
C SER A 149 20.18 -6.54 -25.18
N PRO A 150 19.44 -7.19 -26.09
CA PRO A 150 19.01 -8.58 -25.91
C PRO A 150 20.20 -9.49 -25.62
N ALA A 151 20.01 -10.44 -24.71
CA ALA A 151 21.03 -11.42 -24.34
C ALA A 151 20.39 -12.79 -24.07
N SER A 152 21.20 -13.85 -24.15
CA SER A 152 20.75 -15.19 -23.74
C SER A 152 20.40 -15.19 -22.26
N SER A 153 19.15 -15.53 -21.92
CA SER A 153 18.73 -15.67 -20.54
C SER A 153 19.40 -16.87 -19.87
N PRO A 154 19.77 -16.78 -18.58
CA PRO A 154 20.03 -17.96 -17.76
C PRO A 154 18.85 -18.94 -17.76
N SER A 155 19.10 -20.18 -17.32
CA SER A 155 18.03 -21.16 -17.11
C SER A 155 16.99 -20.64 -16.10
N GLY A 156 15.73 -21.03 -16.30
CA GLY A 156 14.62 -20.71 -15.39
C GLY A 156 13.79 -19.49 -15.77
N TYR A 157 14.24 -18.61 -16.67
CA TYR A 157 13.42 -17.50 -17.15
C TYR A 157 12.27 -18.01 -18.04
N PRO A 158 11.01 -17.62 -17.77
CA PRO A 158 9.85 -18.11 -18.52
C PRO A 158 9.76 -17.56 -19.95
N ASP A 159 10.42 -16.43 -20.23
CA ASP A 159 10.49 -15.84 -21.57
C ASP A 159 11.94 -15.45 -21.89
N SER A 160 12.66 -16.37 -22.54
CA SER A 160 14.08 -16.20 -22.86
C SER A 160 14.38 -15.07 -23.85
N LYS A 161 13.36 -14.57 -24.56
CA LYS A 161 13.47 -13.41 -25.46
C LYS A 161 13.39 -12.07 -24.72
N GLN A 162 12.89 -12.09 -23.48
CA GLN A 162 12.73 -10.91 -22.64
C GLN A 162 13.82 -10.86 -21.57
N TYR A 163 15.07 -10.93 -22.02
CA TYR A 163 16.25 -10.83 -21.18
C TYR A 163 17.27 -9.88 -21.80
N PHE A 164 17.69 -8.89 -21.01
CA PHE A 164 18.55 -7.81 -21.47
C PHE A 164 19.72 -7.60 -20.54
N LYS A 165 20.83 -7.14 -21.12
CA LYS A 165 22.07 -6.87 -20.42
C LYS A 165 22.72 -5.60 -20.95
N GLY A 166 23.39 -4.87 -20.06
CA GLY A 166 24.14 -3.67 -20.39
C GLY A 166 25.06 -3.25 -19.25
N ASP A 167 25.92 -2.27 -19.55
CA ASP A 167 26.76 -1.64 -18.53
C ASP A 167 26.03 -0.44 -17.94
N LEU A 168 25.88 -0.46 -16.62
CA LEU A 168 25.34 0.63 -15.84
C LEU A 168 26.43 1.67 -15.65
N LYS A 169 26.15 2.92 -16.02
CA LYS A 169 27.12 4.04 -16.00
C LYS A 169 26.62 5.15 -15.09
N PHE A 170 27.51 5.76 -14.32
CA PHE A 170 27.17 6.95 -13.53
C PHE A 170 26.79 8.10 -14.47
N THR A 171 25.65 8.76 -14.24
CA THR A 171 25.20 9.88 -15.07
C THR A 171 26.20 11.04 -15.07
N SER A 172 26.86 11.27 -13.94
CA SER A 172 27.81 12.39 -13.75
C SER A 172 29.12 12.26 -14.53
N SER A 173 29.59 11.03 -14.78
CA SER A 173 30.94 10.79 -15.33
C SER A 173 30.97 9.88 -16.56
N GLY A 174 29.87 9.17 -16.86
CA GLY A 174 29.82 8.16 -17.91
C GLY A 174 30.67 6.91 -17.63
N LYS A 175 31.37 6.84 -16.49
CA LYS A 175 32.17 5.67 -16.10
C LYS A 175 31.25 4.49 -15.78
N VAL A 176 31.72 3.29 -16.10
CA VAL A 176 31.01 2.03 -15.81
C VAL A 176 30.97 1.79 -14.30
N ALA A 177 29.77 1.87 -13.74
CA ALA A 177 29.46 1.55 -12.35
C ALA A 177 29.32 0.04 -12.13
N GLY A 178 28.98 -0.74 -13.17
CA GLY A 178 28.92 -2.19 -13.12
C GLY A 178 28.03 -2.79 -14.20
N GLN A 179 27.77 -4.10 -14.09
CA GLN A 179 26.90 -4.81 -15.02
C GLN A 179 25.45 -4.80 -14.52
N PHE A 180 24.51 -4.60 -15.44
CA PHE A 180 23.08 -4.64 -15.16
C PHE A 180 22.36 -5.62 -16.07
N THR A 181 21.47 -6.43 -15.50
CA THR A 181 20.59 -7.32 -16.25
C THR A 181 19.16 -7.19 -15.77
N ILE A 182 18.23 -7.45 -16.69
CA ILE A 182 16.81 -7.58 -16.39
C ILE A 182 16.26 -8.77 -17.17
N GLY A 183 15.35 -9.54 -16.57
CA GLY A 183 14.63 -10.58 -17.27
C GLY A 183 13.19 -10.71 -16.81
N TRP A 184 12.27 -10.92 -17.74
CA TRP A 184 10.84 -11.01 -17.44
C TRP A 184 10.53 -12.33 -16.73
N VAL A 185 9.75 -12.26 -15.64
CA VAL A 185 9.44 -13.42 -14.79
C VAL A 185 7.95 -13.66 -14.59
N SER A 186 7.10 -12.64 -14.75
CA SER A 186 5.66 -12.81 -14.56
C SER A 186 4.86 -11.70 -15.24
N GLN A 187 3.61 -12.00 -15.60
CA GLN A 187 2.64 -10.98 -16.01
C GLN A 187 2.21 -10.10 -14.82
N TYR A 188 2.34 -10.60 -13.60
CA TYR A 188 2.09 -9.87 -12.37
C TYR A 188 3.38 -9.19 -11.90
N ILE A 189 3.24 -8.03 -11.28
CA ILE A 189 4.36 -7.22 -10.78
C ILE A 189 4.68 -7.50 -9.31
N ARG A 190 3.73 -8.10 -8.58
CA ARG A 190 3.77 -8.41 -7.14
C ARG A 190 2.95 -9.68 -6.90
N LYS A 191 3.26 -10.42 -5.84
CA LYS A 191 2.49 -11.60 -5.43
C LYS A 191 2.23 -11.60 -3.92
N ILE A 192 1.09 -12.15 -3.51
CA ILE A 192 0.62 -12.16 -2.13
C ILE A 192 -0.29 -13.37 -1.88
N THR A 193 -0.26 -13.90 -0.66
CA THR A 193 -1.26 -14.86 -0.16
C THR A 193 -2.21 -14.15 0.78
N LEU A 194 -3.51 -14.33 0.61
CA LEU A 194 -4.53 -13.96 1.59
C LEU A 194 -5.08 -15.23 2.23
N GLU A 195 -4.83 -15.40 3.51
CA GLU A 195 -5.46 -16.45 4.31
C GLU A 195 -6.70 -15.90 5.01
N ILE A 196 -7.84 -16.57 4.84
CA ILE A 196 -9.11 -16.18 5.45
C ILE A 196 -9.48 -17.19 6.53
N GLY A 197 -9.53 -16.74 7.78
CA GLY A 197 -10.07 -17.50 8.90
C GLY A 197 -11.46 -17.00 9.28
N THR A 198 -12.33 -17.88 9.77
CA THR A 198 -13.69 -17.51 10.15
C THR A 198 -14.10 -18.14 11.48
N VAL A 199 -14.94 -17.40 12.21
CA VAL A 199 -15.75 -17.97 13.28
C VAL A 199 -16.71 -19.03 12.71
N SER A 200 -17.02 -20.03 13.52
CA SER A 200 -17.88 -21.15 13.15
C SER A 200 -19.21 -20.70 12.53
N GLY A 201 -19.51 -21.21 11.33
CA GLY A 201 -20.77 -20.98 10.63
C GLY A 201 -20.90 -19.63 9.93
N LEU A 202 -19.83 -18.84 9.85
CA LEU A 202 -19.85 -17.59 9.09
C LEU A 202 -19.49 -17.81 7.62
N GLU A 203 -20.08 -16.96 6.76
CA GLU A 203 -19.75 -16.92 5.35
C GLU A 203 -18.31 -16.42 5.11
N ILE A 204 -17.67 -16.96 4.08
CA ILE A 204 -16.34 -16.54 3.64
C ILE A 204 -16.51 -15.51 2.51
N PRO A 205 -15.94 -14.30 2.62
CA PRO A 205 -16.06 -13.28 1.58
C PRO A 205 -15.26 -13.71 0.36
N GLN A 206 -15.88 -14.35 -0.64
CA GLN A 206 -15.15 -14.87 -1.81
C GLN A 206 -15.28 -13.98 -3.04
N LYS A 207 -16.45 -13.37 -3.23
CA LYS A 207 -16.85 -12.69 -4.46
C LYS A 207 -18.07 -11.79 -4.23
N ASP A 208 -18.35 -10.90 -5.17
CA ASP A 208 -19.59 -10.12 -5.21
C ASP A 208 -20.81 -10.99 -5.54
N SER A 209 -22.00 -10.41 -5.43
CA SER A 209 -23.29 -11.08 -5.64
C SER A 209 -23.43 -11.59 -7.08
N SER A 210 -22.80 -10.91 -8.05
CA SER A 210 -22.80 -11.35 -9.45
C SER A 210 -21.83 -12.51 -9.72
N GLY A 211 -20.89 -12.75 -8.80
CA GLY A 211 -19.80 -13.70 -8.93
C GLY A 211 -18.71 -13.31 -9.94
N LYS A 212 -18.77 -12.10 -10.52
CA LYS A 212 -17.80 -11.60 -11.51
C LYS A 212 -16.59 -10.95 -10.85
N ARG A 213 -16.75 -10.34 -9.69
CA ARG A 213 -15.69 -9.69 -8.92
C ARG A 213 -15.26 -10.65 -7.81
N THR A 214 -14.07 -11.19 -7.94
CA THR A 214 -13.39 -12.02 -6.93
C THR A 214 -12.15 -11.28 -6.45
N TRP A 215 -11.56 -11.71 -5.32
CA TRP A 215 -10.22 -11.25 -4.92
C TRP A 215 -9.22 -11.29 -6.07
N LYS A 216 -9.18 -12.41 -6.80
CA LYS A 216 -8.26 -12.61 -7.91
C LYS A 216 -8.50 -11.64 -9.05
N SER A 217 -9.74 -11.43 -9.47
CA SER A 217 -10.04 -10.52 -10.58
C SER A 217 -9.75 -9.06 -10.20
N ILE A 218 -10.07 -8.65 -8.97
CA ILE A 218 -9.83 -7.29 -8.47
C ILE A 218 -8.33 -7.00 -8.40
N LEU A 219 -7.54 -7.88 -7.78
CA LEU A 219 -6.10 -7.66 -7.60
C LEU A 219 -5.33 -7.83 -8.92
N ALA A 220 -5.82 -8.63 -9.86
CA ALA A 220 -5.22 -8.75 -11.19
C ALA A 220 -5.24 -7.43 -11.97
N GLU A 221 -6.26 -6.58 -11.80
CA GLU A 221 -6.35 -5.26 -12.47
C GLU A 221 -5.25 -4.29 -12.05
N VAL A 222 -4.79 -4.43 -10.82
CA VAL A 222 -3.64 -3.68 -10.28
C VAL A 222 -2.32 -4.43 -10.44
N GLY A 223 -2.32 -5.56 -11.14
CA GLY A 223 -1.11 -6.33 -11.49
C GLY A 223 -0.58 -7.23 -10.38
N TRP A 224 -1.39 -7.56 -9.38
CA TRP A 224 -1.01 -8.46 -8.29
C TRP A 224 -1.49 -9.88 -8.54
N ASP A 225 -0.59 -10.84 -8.29
CA ASP A 225 -0.94 -12.25 -8.19
C ASP A 225 -1.37 -12.56 -6.76
N ILE A 226 -2.67 -12.72 -6.53
CA ILE A 226 -3.20 -13.08 -5.22
C ILE A 226 -3.61 -14.55 -5.19
N GLN A 227 -3.08 -15.28 -4.20
CA GLN A 227 -3.57 -16.58 -3.82
C GLN A 227 -4.50 -16.43 -2.61
N VAL A 228 -5.76 -16.83 -2.74
CA VAL A 228 -6.68 -16.87 -1.59
C VAL A 228 -6.76 -18.29 -1.07
N ILE A 229 -6.48 -18.46 0.22
CA ILE A 229 -6.61 -19.73 0.92
C ILE A 229 -7.60 -19.60 2.07
N VAL A 230 -8.42 -20.62 2.26
CA VAL A 230 -9.32 -20.73 3.41
C VAL A 230 -8.54 -21.42 4.52
N GLY A 231 -8.32 -20.72 5.63
CA GLY A 231 -7.69 -21.23 6.83
C GLY A 231 -8.70 -21.91 7.76
N LYS A 232 -8.56 -21.69 9.07
CA LYS A 232 -9.48 -22.24 10.07
C LYS A 232 -10.85 -21.56 9.98
N THR A 233 -11.92 -22.34 9.80
CA THR A 233 -13.32 -21.85 9.66
C THR A 233 -14.23 -22.11 10.86
N ALA A 234 -13.67 -22.68 11.93
CA ALA A 234 -14.36 -22.94 13.19
C ALA A 234 -13.54 -22.35 14.33
N ILE A 235 -13.22 -21.05 14.20
CA ILE A 235 -12.55 -20.30 15.27
C ILE A 235 -13.58 -20.07 16.39
N PRO A 236 -13.28 -20.47 17.64
CA PRO A 236 -14.17 -20.19 18.77
C PRO A 236 -14.29 -18.68 19.01
N GLU A 237 -15.49 -18.24 19.34
CA GLU A 237 -15.72 -16.85 19.77
C GLU A 237 -15.15 -16.61 21.18
N PRO A 238 -14.69 -15.38 21.48
CA PRO A 238 -14.24 -15.02 22.81
C PRO A 238 -15.41 -14.97 23.79
N THR A 239 -15.11 -15.24 25.05
CA THR A 239 -16.00 -14.91 26.16
C THR A 239 -15.51 -13.63 26.80
N ASN A 240 -16.39 -12.65 26.95
CA ASN A 240 -16.10 -11.38 27.62
C ASN A 240 -17.09 -11.18 28.77
N THR A 241 -16.61 -10.64 29.89
CA THR A 241 -17.45 -10.28 31.03
C THR A 241 -18.27 -9.02 30.78
N ASP A 242 -17.69 -8.05 30.06
CA ASP A 242 -18.22 -6.68 29.96
C ASP A 242 -18.65 -6.30 28.53
N LEU A 243 -18.65 -7.27 27.61
CA LEU A 243 -19.07 -7.06 26.22
C LEU A 243 -20.16 -8.06 25.84
N PRO A 244 -21.02 -7.71 24.86
CA PRO A 244 -21.97 -8.68 24.31
C PRO A 244 -21.26 -9.98 23.89
N ALA A 245 -21.98 -11.10 24.03
CA ALA A 245 -21.46 -12.41 23.62
C ALA A 245 -21.02 -12.38 22.14
N GLY A 246 -19.87 -12.98 21.84
CA GLY A 246 -19.30 -13.02 20.49
C GLY A 246 -18.65 -11.71 20.02
N MET A 247 -18.54 -10.68 20.88
CA MET A 247 -17.85 -9.45 20.56
C MET A 247 -16.32 -9.61 20.64
N TRP A 248 -15.59 -9.19 19.61
CA TRP A 248 -14.14 -9.32 19.57
C TRP A 248 -13.43 -8.00 19.90
N THR A 249 -12.57 -8.00 20.93
CA THR A 249 -11.58 -6.93 21.13
C THR A 249 -10.43 -7.05 20.12
N VAL A 250 -9.73 -5.95 19.82
CA VAL A 250 -8.58 -5.99 18.89
C VAL A 250 -7.49 -6.96 19.35
N GLN A 251 -7.20 -7.01 20.65
CA GLN A 251 -6.23 -7.96 21.22
C GLN A 251 -6.64 -9.41 20.93
N GLN A 252 -7.90 -9.77 21.18
CA GLN A 252 -8.40 -11.12 20.90
C GLN A 252 -8.36 -11.46 19.41
N GLN A 253 -8.63 -10.49 18.53
CA GLN A 253 -8.52 -10.68 17.08
C GLN A 253 -7.07 -11.01 16.69
N HIS A 254 -6.10 -10.25 17.21
CA HIS A 254 -4.68 -10.51 16.97
C HIS A 254 -4.23 -11.86 17.54
N ASP A 255 -4.63 -12.19 18.77
CA ASP A 255 -4.30 -13.47 19.40
C ASP A 255 -4.86 -14.66 18.60
N ALA A 256 -6.09 -14.53 18.08
CA ALA A 256 -6.68 -15.54 17.19
C ALA A 256 -5.93 -15.65 15.86
N MET A 257 -5.52 -14.53 15.26
CA MET A 257 -4.66 -14.56 14.09
C MET A 257 -3.39 -15.38 14.37
N LEU A 258 -2.64 -15.07 15.43
CA LEU A 258 -1.40 -15.79 15.76
C LEU A 258 -1.63 -17.27 16.04
N LYS A 259 -2.76 -17.62 16.68
CA LYS A 259 -3.09 -18.98 17.05
C LYS A 259 -3.56 -19.84 15.86
N TYR A 260 -4.31 -19.26 14.93
CA TYR A 260 -5.04 -20.02 13.92
C TYR A 260 -4.57 -19.83 12.48
N ARG A 261 -3.77 -18.80 12.19
CA ARG A 261 -3.17 -18.65 10.86
C ARG A 261 -2.13 -19.75 10.61
N GLY A 262 -1.98 -20.18 9.37
CA GLY A 262 -0.83 -21.00 8.99
C GLY A 262 0.48 -20.26 9.27
N ALA A 263 1.53 -20.99 9.68
CA ALA A 263 2.86 -20.44 9.92
C ALA A 263 3.32 -19.58 8.72
N THR A 264 3.97 -18.45 9.02
CA THR A 264 4.34 -17.46 8.01
C THR A 264 5.78 -17.02 8.20
N ASP A 265 6.56 -17.04 7.13
CA ASP A 265 7.88 -16.40 7.07
C ASP A 265 7.82 -15.23 6.08
N PHE A 266 7.67 -14.00 6.60
CA PHE A 266 7.52 -12.80 5.79
C PHE A 266 8.71 -12.47 4.89
N ASP A 267 9.85 -13.15 5.10
CA ASP A 267 11.05 -13.00 4.31
C ASP A 267 11.12 -14.02 3.16
N LYS A 268 10.17 -14.96 3.09
CA LYS A 268 9.99 -15.95 2.00
C LYS A 268 8.64 -15.84 1.30
N GLU A 269 7.60 -15.40 1.99
CA GLU A 269 6.27 -15.17 1.43
C GLU A 269 5.70 -13.85 1.91
N TRP A 270 4.82 -13.23 1.13
CA TRP A 270 3.99 -12.14 1.62
C TRP A 270 2.62 -12.74 1.86
N LYS A 271 2.13 -12.60 3.10
CA LYS A 271 0.89 -13.21 3.51
C LYS A 271 0.09 -12.25 4.38
N TYR A 272 -1.18 -12.07 4.06
CA TYR A 272 -2.11 -11.32 4.87
C TYR A 272 -3.15 -12.27 5.46
N TYR A 273 -3.67 -11.90 6.63
CA TYR A 273 -4.72 -12.63 7.31
C TYR A 273 -5.98 -11.78 7.40
N LEU A 274 -7.11 -12.36 6.96
CA LEU A 274 -8.44 -11.80 7.16
C LEU A 274 -9.21 -12.69 8.13
N LEU A 275 -9.59 -12.13 9.29
CA LEU A 275 -10.49 -12.79 10.22
C LEU A 275 -11.93 -12.32 9.99
N VAL A 276 -12.83 -13.26 9.80
CA VAL A 276 -14.28 -12.99 9.72
C VAL A 276 -14.92 -13.33 11.07
N VAL A 277 -15.52 -12.33 11.70
CA VAL A 277 -16.16 -12.45 13.03
C VAL A 277 -17.61 -11.98 12.97
N ARG A 278 -18.38 -12.27 14.02
CA ARG A 278 -19.75 -11.73 14.12
C ARG A 278 -19.74 -10.23 14.36
N ARG A 279 -19.02 -9.80 15.40
CA ARG A 279 -19.01 -8.41 15.87
C ARG A 279 -17.65 -8.01 16.43
N MET A 280 -17.35 -6.72 16.38
CA MET A 280 -16.10 -6.14 16.87
C MET A 280 -16.37 -4.99 17.82
N GLN A 281 -15.51 -4.83 18.82
CA GLN A 281 -15.56 -3.67 19.72
C GLN A 281 -14.95 -2.44 19.04
N GLY A 282 -15.61 -1.29 19.19
CA GLY A 282 -15.09 0.02 18.78
C GLY A 282 -15.25 0.37 17.30
N VAL A 283 -15.56 -0.61 16.45
CA VAL A 283 -15.81 -0.44 15.01
C VAL A 283 -16.90 -1.39 14.54
N GLU A 284 -17.71 -0.96 13.58
CA GLU A 284 -18.90 -1.70 13.15
C GLU A 284 -18.59 -2.80 12.12
N ARG A 285 -17.71 -2.52 11.15
CA ARG A 285 -17.66 -3.28 9.87
C ARG A 285 -16.34 -3.98 9.61
N GLY A 286 -15.23 -3.27 9.73
CA GLY A 286 -13.90 -3.81 9.54
C GLY A 286 -12.85 -2.90 10.13
N ALA A 287 -11.71 -3.48 10.48
CA ALA A 287 -10.51 -2.75 10.89
C ALA A 287 -9.28 -3.65 10.88
N MET A 288 -8.14 -3.01 10.63
CA MET A 288 -6.82 -3.61 10.84
C MET A 288 -6.62 -4.00 12.31
N MET A 289 -6.09 -5.21 12.55
CA MET A 289 -5.77 -5.70 13.89
C MET A 289 -4.44 -5.14 14.40
N ASP A 290 -3.48 -4.90 13.50
CA ASP A 290 -2.07 -4.63 13.82
C ASP A 290 -1.54 -3.43 13.02
N THR A 291 -2.18 -2.28 13.23
CA THR A 291 -1.81 -1.04 12.53
C THR A 291 -0.36 -0.64 12.73
N GLY A 292 0.26 -1.00 13.86
CA GLY A 292 1.66 -0.73 14.20
C GLY A 292 2.38 -1.96 14.77
N TYR A 293 3.13 -1.74 15.86
CA TYR A 293 4.01 -2.75 16.47
C TYR A 293 3.47 -3.30 17.80
N GLU A 294 2.21 -2.98 18.12
CA GLU A 294 1.68 -3.02 19.48
C GLU A 294 1.62 -4.45 20.05
N PHE A 295 1.42 -5.46 19.20
CA PHE A 295 1.17 -6.82 19.65
C PHE A 295 2.41 -7.72 19.61
N ASN A 296 3.02 -7.89 18.44
CA ASN A 296 4.14 -8.82 18.24
C ASN A 296 5.36 -8.20 17.51
N GLY A 297 5.38 -6.88 17.34
CA GLY A 297 6.45 -6.19 16.60
C GLY A 297 6.42 -6.38 15.08
N ILE A 298 5.34 -6.92 14.51
CA ILE A 298 5.16 -7.07 13.06
C ILE A 298 3.90 -6.30 12.63
N PRO A 299 4.02 -5.24 11.82
CA PRO A 299 2.86 -4.45 11.39
C PRO A 299 2.17 -5.05 10.17
N ARG A 300 0.87 -4.77 10.04
CA ARG A 300 0.06 -5.03 8.85
C ARG A 300 0.04 -6.51 8.43
N GLU A 301 -0.15 -7.41 9.37
CA GLU A 301 -0.33 -8.83 9.09
C GLU A 301 -1.81 -9.22 9.01
N GLY A 302 -2.68 -8.52 9.73
CA GLY A 302 -4.05 -8.96 10.00
C GLY A 302 -5.10 -7.85 9.98
N THR A 303 -6.29 -8.21 9.49
CA THR A 303 -7.48 -7.35 9.49
C THR A 303 -8.72 -8.17 9.75
N THR A 304 -9.75 -7.54 10.27
CA THR A 304 -11.01 -8.19 10.66
C THR A 304 -12.16 -7.58 9.89
N VAL A 305 -13.15 -8.40 9.54
CA VAL A 305 -14.46 -7.94 9.03
C VAL A 305 -15.58 -8.58 9.85
N SER A 306 -16.62 -7.81 10.16
CA SER A 306 -17.81 -8.29 10.86
C SER A 306 -18.86 -8.83 9.89
N THR A 307 -19.74 -9.72 10.35
CA THR A 307 -20.90 -10.22 9.57
C THR A 307 -22.23 -9.75 10.13
N ASP A 308 -22.32 -9.65 11.47
CA ASP A 308 -23.58 -9.53 12.21
C ASP A 308 -23.81 -8.11 12.75
N TRP A 309 -23.01 -7.12 12.30
CA TRP A 309 -23.37 -5.71 12.48
C TRP A 309 -24.68 -5.42 11.75
N VAL A 310 -25.51 -4.55 12.33
CA VAL A 310 -26.80 -4.19 11.76
C VAL A 310 -26.75 -2.75 11.28
N PHE A 311 -27.08 -2.52 10.01
CA PHE A 311 -27.13 -1.17 9.44
C PHE A 311 -28.09 -0.27 10.24
N GLY A 312 -27.65 0.95 10.57
CA GLY A 312 -28.37 1.85 11.46
C GLY A 312 -28.06 1.67 12.94
N THR A 313 -27.01 0.90 13.29
CA THR A 313 -26.51 0.78 14.67
C THR A 313 -25.02 1.10 14.76
N LEU A 314 -24.56 1.55 15.93
CA LEU A 314 -23.15 1.61 16.31
C LEU A 314 -22.66 0.25 16.81
N TRP A 315 -21.35 0.09 16.99
CA TRP A 315 -20.74 -1.18 17.42
C TRP A 315 -21.31 -1.73 18.74
N ASP A 316 -21.82 -0.86 19.61
CA ASP A 316 -22.43 -1.21 20.90
C ASP A 316 -23.94 -1.57 20.80
N GLY A 317 -24.52 -1.46 19.61
CA GLY A 317 -25.92 -1.75 19.32
C GLY A 317 -26.87 -0.56 19.50
N SER A 318 -26.38 0.60 19.94
CA SER A 318 -27.15 1.84 19.95
C SER A 318 -27.44 2.32 18.52
N LEU A 319 -28.44 3.19 18.34
CA LEU A 319 -28.82 3.65 17.00
C LEU A 319 -27.78 4.62 16.41
N ASP A 320 -27.39 4.37 15.17
CA ASP A 320 -26.62 5.32 14.37
C ASP A 320 -27.60 6.30 13.68
N THR A 321 -27.73 7.50 14.23
CA THR A 321 -28.57 8.56 13.66
C THR A 321 -27.83 9.46 12.68
N LYS A 322 -26.54 9.20 12.41
CA LYS A 322 -25.70 10.06 11.56
C LYS A 322 -25.84 9.73 10.09
N TYR A 323 -26.03 8.45 9.77
CA TYR A 323 -26.04 7.95 8.39
C TYR A 323 -27.40 7.36 8.01
N ASP A 324 -27.93 7.82 6.88
CA ASP A 324 -29.11 7.23 6.25
C ASP A 324 -28.68 6.01 5.42
N TRP A 325 -28.73 4.84 6.03
CA TRP A 325 -28.36 3.57 5.40
C TRP A 325 -29.41 3.09 4.37
N GLY A 326 -30.46 3.88 4.08
CA GLY A 326 -31.44 3.58 3.06
C GLY A 326 -32.09 2.21 3.25
N SER A 327 -32.20 1.44 2.16
CA SER A 327 -32.83 0.11 2.17
C SER A 327 -32.03 -0.95 2.93
N ALA A 328 -30.79 -0.64 3.34
CA ALA A 328 -29.97 -1.52 4.15
C ALA A 328 -30.35 -1.47 5.64
N THR A 329 -30.97 -0.39 6.12
CA THR A 329 -31.30 -0.18 7.54
C THR A 329 -32.01 -1.40 8.14
N GLY A 330 -31.51 -1.88 9.29
CA GLY A 330 -32.06 -3.04 10.00
C GLY A 330 -31.62 -4.41 9.46
N LYS A 331 -30.94 -4.48 8.30
CA LYS A 331 -30.36 -5.73 7.79
C LYS A 331 -29.00 -5.99 8.44
N LYS A 332 -28.61 -7.27 8.55
CA LYS A 332 -27.24 -7.61 8.92
C LYS A 332 -26.29 -7.22 7.79
N PHE A 333 -25.03 -6.99 8.15
CA PHE A 333 -24.04 -6.52 7.21
C PHE A 333 -23.83 -7.52 6.06
N VAL A 334 -23.71 -8.80 6.39
CA VAL A 334 -23.56 -9.89 5.42
C VAL A 334 -24.76 -10.01 4.48
N ASP A 335 -25.97 -9.63 4.91
CA ASP A 335 -27.19 -9.68 4.08
C ASP A 335 -27.18 -8.60 2.97
N VAL A 336 -26.35 -7.56 3.12
CA VAL A 336 -26.04 -6.59 2.07
C VAL A 336 -24.69 -6.96 1.46
N HIS A 337 -24.69 -8.13 0.81
CA HIS A 337 -23.50 -8.89 0.43
C HIS A 337 -22.42 -8.09 -0.29
N ASP A 338 -22.78 -7.25 -1.27
CA ASP A 338 -21.80 -6.45 -2.01
C ASP A 338 -21.12 -5.41 -1.12
N ALA A 339 -21.85 -4.81 -0.18
CA ALA A 339 -21.26 -3.88 0.79
C ALA A 339 -20.30 -4.60 1.74
N TRP A 340 -20.67 -5.80 2.18
CA TRP A 340 -19.85 -6.65 3.06
C TRP A 340 -18.58 -7.14 2.36
N PHE A 341 -18.71 -7.77 1.20
CA PHE A 341 -17.56 -8.27 0.42
C PHE A 341 -16.62 -7.12 0.02
N ARG A 342 -17.16 -6.00 -0.45
CA ARG A 342 -16.36 -4.81 -0.76
C ARG A 342 -15.58 -4.31 0.46
N THR A 343 -16.20 -4.32 1.63
CA THR A 343 -15.54 -3.90 2.87
C THR A 343 -14.42 -4.86 3.25
N ALA A 344 -14.59 -6.17 3.09
CA ALA A 344 -13.47 -7.11 3.27
C ALA A 344 -12.29 -6.75 2.34
N VAL A 345 -12.56 -6.42 1.07
CA VAL A 345 -11.52 -6.00 0.12
C VAL A 345 -10.89 -4.65 0.51
N HIS A 346 -11.70 -3.70 1.00
CA HIS A 346 -11.26 -2.41 1.53
C HIS A 346 -10.28 -2.57 2.69
N GLU A 347 -10.60 -3.43 3.65
CA GLU A 347 -9.74 -3.68 4.81
C GLU A 347 -8.40 -4.29 4.40
N VAL A 348 -8.41 -5.21 3.43
CA VAL A 348 -7.17 -5.74 2.82
C VAL A 348 -6.43 -4.65 2.03
N GLY A 349 -7.16 -3.69 1.45
CA GLY A 349 -6.63 -2.50 0.80
C GLY A 349 -5.69 -1.69 1.71
N HIS A 350 -6.02 -1.56 3.00
CA HIS A 350 -5.18 -0.89 3.98
C HIS A 350 -3.82 -1.56 4.19
N PHE A 351 -3.69 -2.87 3.93
CA PHE A 351 -2.38 -3.53 3.98
C PHE A 351 -1.41 -3.02 2.92
N PHE A 352 -1.89 -2.53 1.79
CA PHE A 352 -1.06 -1.88 0.77
C PHE A 352 -0.74 -0.41 1.13
N ASN A 353 -1.03 -0.02 2.38
CA ASN A 353 -0.85 1.32 2.92
C ASN A 353 -1.64 2.38 2.13
N LEU A 354 -2.82 1.98 1.67
CA LEU A 354 -3.81 2.85 1.04
C LEU A 354 -4.68 3.48 2.12
N GLN A 355 -5.04 4.73 1.94
CA GLN A 355 -5.92 5.45 2.84
C GLN A 355 -7.27 5.68 2.18
N HIS A 356 -8.26 6.07 2.98
CA HIS A 356 -9.48 6.64 2.45
C HIS A 356 -9.14 7.89 1.63
N PRO A 357 -9.71 8.04 0.43
CA PRO A 357 -9.53 9.24 -0.34
C PRO A 357 -10.20 10.42 0.39
N TYR A 358 -9.67 11.63 0.19
CA TYR A 358 -10.25 12.84 0.77
C TYR A 358 -11.61 13.19 0.15
N GLU A 359 -11.78 12.87 -1.13
CA GLU A 359 -13.02 13.04 -1.89
C GLU A 359 -13.50 11.68 -2.37
N PHE A 360 -14.82 11.53 -2.50
CA PHE A 360 -15.43 10.28 -2.94
C PHE A 360 -14.95 9.89 -4.34
N ALA A 361 -14.32 8.73 -4.47
CA ALA A 361 -13.78 8.20 -5.74
C ALA A 361 -14.65 7.09 -6.34
N GLY A 362 -15.63 6.60 -5.58
CA GLY A 362 -16.52 5.50 -5.95
C GLY A 362 -15.80 4.17 -6.15
N GLY A 363 -14.74 3.92 -5.38
CA GLY A 363 -13.94 2.69 -5.43
C GLY A 363 -13.86 1.92 -4.11
N ILE A 364 -12.95 0.95 -4.09
CA ILE A 364 -12.72 0.08 -2.92
C ILE A 364 -12.30 0.88 -1.70
N MET A 365 -11.45 1.90 -1.85
CA MET A 365 -10.85 2.62 -0.72
C MET A 365 -11.72 3.73 -0.12
N ASP A 366 -12.84 4.10 -0.74
CA ASP A 366 -13.87 4.87 -0.02
C ASP A 366 -14.39 4.03 1.16
N ASP A 367 -14.83 4.59 2.28
CA ASP A 367 -15.49 3.78 3.32
C ASP A 367 -17.00 3.68 3.03
N SER A 368 -17.71 2.77 3.71
CA SER A 368 -19.15 2.61 3.47
C SER A 368 -19.95 3.85 3.89
N GLN A 369 -19.47 4.67 4.83
CA GLN A 369 -20.08 5.98 5.12
C GLN A 369 -19.97 6.92 3.93
N SER A 370 -18.83 6.94 3.23
CA SER A 370 -18.61 7.80 2.07
C SER A 370 -19.60 7.47 0.95
N TYR A 371 -20.00 6.20 0.78
CA TYR A 371 -21.08 5.84 -0.14
C TYR A 371 -22.45 6.36 0.30
N VAL A 372 -22.76 6.34 1.61
CA VAL A 372 -23.99 6.95 2.14
C VAL A 372 -23.98 8.46 1.88
N ASP A 373 -22.89 9.14 2.23
CA ASP A 373 -22.73 10.58 2.04
C ASP A 373 -22.78 10.96 0.54
N ALA A 374 -22.17 10.16 -0.34
CA ALA A 374 -22.21 10.39 -1.78
C ALA A 374 -23.64 10.28 -2.35
N GLY A 375 -24.43 9.30 -1.89
CA GLY A 375 -25.85 9.19 -2.26
C GLY A 375 -26.70 10.33 -1.70
N ARG A 376 -26.48 10.71 -0.43
CA ARG A 376 -27.18 11.84 0.21
C ARG A 376 -26.90 13.16 -0.50
N ASN A 377 -25.64 13.39 -0.87
CA ASN A 377 -25.18 14.64 -1.47
C ASN A 377 -25.41 14.69 -3.00
N GLY A 378 -26.00 13.65 -3.60
CA GLY A 378 -26.27 13.58 -5.04
C GLY A 378 -25.03 13.37 -5.92
N VAL A 379 -23.90 12.95 -5.32
CA VAL A 379 -22.67 12.58 -6.06
C VAL A 379 -22.89 11.28 -6.84
N THR A 380 -23.60 10.33 -6.24
CA THR A 380 -24.13 9.15 -6.95
C THR A 380 -25.61 9.34 -7.24
N LYS A 381 -26.07 8.79 -8.37
CA LYS A 381 -27.49 8.82 -8.75
C LYS A 381 -28.35 8.03 -7.77
N GLU A 382 -27.93 6.80 -7.45
CA GLU A 382 -28.61 5.93 -6.51
C GLU A 382 -28.13 6.22 -5.08
N LYS A 383 -28.91 5.80 -4.08
CA LYS A 383 -28.54 5.86 -2.67
C LYS A 383 -27.87 4.57 -2.20
N PHE A 384 -27.36 4.56 -0.99
CA PHE A 384 -26.87 3.32 -0.37
C PHE A 384 -28.05 2.38 -0.03
N PRO A 385 -27.91 1.06 -0.24
CA PRO A 385 -26.75 0.34 -0.80
C PRO A 385 -26.74 0.24 -2.33
N GLU A 386 -27.76 0.72 -3.03
CA GLU A 386 -27.93 0.57 -4.49
C GLU A 386 -26.82 1.25 -5.31
N ASN A 387 -26.09 2.20 -4.72
CA ASN A 387 -24.92 2.84 -5.33
C ASN A 387 -23.62 2.02 -5.24
N ILE A 388 -23.64 0.84 -4.63
CA ILE A 388 -22.54 -0.15 -4.70
C ILE A 388 -22.73 -0.98 -5.96
N GLY A 389 -22.20 -0.48 -7.08
CA GLY A 389 -22.17 -1.18 -8.35
C GLY A 389 -20.81 -1.81 -8.68
N ALA A 390 -20.65 -2.30 -9.91
CA ALA A 390 -19.40 -2.91 -10.39
C ALA A 390 -18.15 -2.02 -10.19
N GLU A 391 -18.31 -0.69 -10.35
CA GLU A 391 -17.23 0.27 -10.17
C GLU A 391 -16.75 0.38 -8.71
N ALA A 392 -17.59 0.02 -7.74
CA ALA A 392 -17.22 0.03 -6.33
C ALA A 392 -16.16 -1.02 -5.97
N PHE A 393 -15.90 -1.98 -6.88
CA PHE A 393 -14.90 -3.04 -6.75
C PHE A 393 -13.60 -2.74 -7.52
N ARG A 394 -13.32 -1.47 -7.84
CA ARG A 394 -12.06 -1.05 -8.46
C ARG A 394 -11.21 -0.24 -7.48
N PHE A 395 -9.89 -0.37 -7.61
CA PHE A 395 -8.96 0.58 -7.02
C PHE A 395 -8.93 1.84 -7.89
N SER A 396 -8.87 3.03 -7.30
CA SER A 396 -8.73 4.27 -8.07
C SER A 396 -7.42 4.27 -8.88
N ASN A 397 -7.30 5.16 -9.87
CA ASN A 397 -6.04 5.28 -10.63
C ASN A 397 -4.84 5.58 -9.72
N ASN A 398 -5.07 6.38 -8.66
CA ASN A 398 -4.04 6.67 -7.67
C ASN A 398 -3.71 5.41 -6.86
N ASP A 399 -4.69 4.71 -6.30
CA ASP A 399 -4.48 3.48 -5.52
C ASP A 399 -3.73 2.43 -6.34
N ARG A 400 -4.18 2.21 -7.58
CA ARG A 400 -3.53 1.32 -8.54
C ARG A 400 -2.06 1.69 -8.71
N PHE A 401 -1.77 2.96 -8.98
CA PHE A 401 -0.40 3.42 -9.16
C PHE A 401 0.46 3.21 -7.89
N LEU A 402 -0.09 3.49 -6.72
CA LEU A 402 0.61 3.29 -5.44
C LEU A 402 0.88 1.81 -5.17
N MET A 403 -0.10 0.94 -5.39
CA MET A 403 0.06 -0.51 -5.28
C MET A 403 1.09 -1.06 -6.28
N GLN A 404 1.19 -0.44 -7.47
CA GLN A 404 2.09 -0.89 -8.52
C GLN A 404 3.52 -0.43 -8.30
N HIS A 405 3.72 0.83 -7.93
CA HIS A 405 5.03 1.47 -8.06
C HIS A 405 5.61 2.04 -6.77
N ARG A 406 4.94 1.90 -5.62
CA ARG A 406 5.60 2.14 -4.33
C ARG A 406 6.70 1.11 -4.08
N PRO A 407 7.70 1.44 -3.25
CA PRO A 407 8.70 0.49 -2.79
C PRO A 407 8.05 -0.67 -2.03
N ASP A 408 8.66 -1.86 -2.10
CA ASP A 408 8.16 -3.06 -1.42
C ASP A 408 7.79 -2.83 0.04
N LEU A 409 8.63 -2.09 0.77
CA LEU A 409 8.43 -1.82 2.19
C LEU A 409 7.11 -1.12 2.52
N TYR A 410 6.48 -0.41 1.58
CA TYR A 410 5.15 0.19 1.78
C TYR A 410 4.00 -0.75 1.46
N SER A 411 4.21 -1.73 0.59
CA SER A 411 3.13 -2.59 0.10
C SER A 411 3.16 -3.99 0.71
N ARG A 412 4.25 -4.38 1.39
CA ARG A 412 4.43 -5.71 1.99
C ARG A 412 4.14 -5.73 3.50
N PRO A 413 3.68 -6.87 4.05
CA PRO A 413 3.53 -7.05 5.50
C PRO A 413 4.86 -6.94 6.23
N GLY A 414 4.79 -6.54 7.51
CA GLY A 414 5.90 -6.69 8.45
C GLY A 414 7.07 -5.74 8.25
N PHE A 415 6.90 -4.65 7.50
CA PHE A 415 7.96 -3.66 7.23
C PHE A 415 7.68 -2.33 7.94
N VAL A 416 6.85 -1.46 7.34
CA VAL A 416 6.38 -0.22 7.98
C VAL A 416 4.96 -0.38 8.54
N ARG A 417 4.57 0.49 9.48
CA ARG A 417 3.20 0.58 9.99
C ARG A 417 2.22 1.15 8.97
N PHE A 418 0.93 0.97 9.22
CA PHE A 418 -0.11 1.68 8.50
C PHE A 418 0.05 3.20 8.67
N GLY A 419 -0.08 3.94 7.57
CA GLY A 419 0.21 5.37 7.49
C GLY A 419 1.71 5.75 7.46
N GLY A 420 2.62 4.79 7.67
CA GLY A 420 4.07 5.03 7.61
C GLY A 420 4.59 5.45 6.22
N ALA A 421 3.79 5.26 5.17
CA ALA A 421 4.14 5.63 3.78
C ALA A 421 3.83 7.09 3.41
N ILE A 422 3.24 7.89 4.30
CA ILE A 422 2.63 9.18 3.94
C ILE A 422 3.63 10.36 4.01
N ARG A 423 4.78 10.21 4.68
CA ARG A 423 5.73 11.33 4.83
C ARG A 423 7.13 11.00 4.29
N PRO A 424 7.66 11.79 3.34
CA PRO A 424 9.10 11.84 3.11
C PRO A 424 9.75 12.71 4.20
N ASN A 425 11.08 12.62 4.33
CA ASN A 425 11.91 13.42 5.23
C ASN A 425 11.61 14.94 5.12
N SER A 426 10.67 15.45 5.91
CA SER A 426 10.46 16.88 6.11
C SER A 426 11.31 17.31 7.31
N ALA A 427 12.62 17.32 7.09
CA ALA A 427 13.58 17.98 7.97
C ALA A 427 14.15 19.25 7.31
N SER A 428 13.41 19.92 6.43
CA SER A 428 13.70 21.30 6.02
C SER A 428 12.56 21.86 5.17
N ARG A 429 11.56 22.46 5.81
CA ARG A 429 10.81 23.66 5.38
C ARG A 429 9.56 23.75 6.26
N GLY A 430 9.53 24.79 7.08
CA GLY A 430 8.32 25.20 7.76
C GLY A 430 7.26 25.64 6.74
N SER A 431 6.00 25.54 7.18
CA SER A 431 4.78 25.98 6.50
C SER A 431 4.03 24.91 5.68
N LEU A 432 2.71 24.85 5.97
CA LEU A 432 1.62 24.20 5.23
C LEU A 432 1.30 22.72 5.51
N ILE A 433 1.21 22.29 6.77
CA ILE A 433 0.16 21.33 7.18
C ILE A 433 -0.35 21.72 8.59
N ARG A 434 -1.24 22.71 8.67
CA ARG A 434 -2.28 22.73 9.72
C ARG A 434 -3.51 22.11 9.07
N GLY A 435 -3.84 20.86 9.41
CA GLY A 435 -4.99 20.19 8.80
C GLY A 435 -5.20 18.73 9.17
N CYS A 436 -4.19 18.04 9.74
CA CYS A 436 -4.37 16.68 10.27
C CYS A 436 -4.97 16.63 11.68
N GLU A 437 -5.28 17.78 12.28
CA GLU A 437 -5.98 17.88 13.57
C GLU A 437 -7.36 18.48 13.30
N GLY A 438 -8.39 17.63 13.28
CA GLY A 438 -9.79 18.09 13.23
C GLY A 438 -10.59 17.64 12.02
N ARG A 439 -10.65 16.32 11.77
CA ARG A 439 -11.88 15.60 11.40
C ARG A 439 -11.61 14.08 11.36
N HIS A 440 -12.24 13.37 12.29
CA HIS A 440 -12.37 11.91 12.40
C HIS A 440 -11.12 11.03 12.17
N LEU A 441 -10.16 11.09 13.10
CA LEU A 441 -9.28 9.96 13.43
C LEU A 441 -9.92 8.96 14.43
N ALA A 442 -11.22 9.11 14.74
CA ALA A 442 -11.92 8.32 15.75
C ALA A 442 -12.20 6.86 15.34
N ALA A 443 -11.94 6.45 14.10
CA ALA A 443 -12.11 5.07 13.64
C ALA A 443 -10.78 4.30 13.48
N CYS A 444 -9.63 4.90 13.82
CA CYS A 444 -8.33 4.24 13.81
C CYS A 444 -7.62 4.47 15.16
N GLY A 445 -7.87 3.57 16.10
CA GLY A 445 -7.04 3.28 17.26
C GLY A 445 -6.91 4.39 18.31
N TYR A 446 -7.74 4.33 19.36
CA TYR A 446 -7.31 4.50 20.77
C TYR A 446 -8.44 3.99 21.68
N ALA A 447 -8.37 2.72 22.06
CA ALA A 447 -8.96 2.25 23.31
C ALA A 447 -7.84 2.28 24.36
N LEU A 448 -7.75 3.37 25.13
CA LEU A 448 -6.99 3.40 26.38
C LEU A 448 -7.93 3.74 27.53
N CYS A 449 -8.34 2.67 28.20
CA CYS A 449 -8.56 2.53 29.63
C CYS A 449 -8.81 3.81 30.45
N SER A 450 -10.07 4.00 30.85
CA SER A 450 -10.48 4.89 31.94
C SER A 450 -9.99 4.36 33.29
N ALA A 451 -8.73 4.61 33.65
CA ALA A 451 -8.21 4.42 35.02
C ALA A 451 -6.91 5.20 35.25
N CYS A 452 -6.84 6.48 34.89
CA CYS A 452 -5.76 7.37 35.36
C CYS A 452 -6.17 8.85 35.20
N LEU A 453 -7.29 9.24 35.83
CA LEU A 453 -7.74 10.63 35.86
C LEU A 453 -8.16 11.07 37.27
N ILE A 454 -7.38 10.69 38.27
CA ILE A 454 -7.41 11.34 39.60
C ILE A 454 -5.96 11.39 40.08
N SER A 455 -5.36 12.58 40.02
CA SER A 455 -4.06 13.01 40.60
C SER A 455 -3.27 13.88 39.61
N LEU A 456 -3.86 14.95 39.06
CA LEU A 456 -3.10 16.00 38.37
C LEU A 456 -3.93 17.29 38.17
N ILE A 457 -4.69 17.68 39.19
CA ILE A 457 -5.23 19.05 39.34
C ILE A 457 -5.24 19.34 40.84
N PHE A 458 -4.10 19.73 41.41
CA PHE A 458 -3.99 20.52 42.65
C PHE A 458 -2.50 20.82 42.93
N LEU A 459 -1.79 21.43 41.97
CA LEU A 459 -0.51 22.06 42.29
C LEU A 459 -0.11 23.09 41.21
N GLU A 460 -0.95 24.10 40.97
CA GLU A 460 -0.54 25.28 40.20
C GLU A 460 -1.36 26.52 40.60
N VAL A 461 -1.36 26.81 41.91
CA VAL A 461 -1.65 28.15 42.45
C VAL A 461 -0.65 28.38 43.56
N LEU A 462 0.58 28.79 43.21
CA LEU A 462 1.55 29.48 44.07
C LEU A 462 2.89 29.57 43.33
N THR A 463 3.06 30.60 42.49
CA THR A 463 4.34 31.30 42.26
C THR A 463 4.14 32.44 41.27
N HIS A 464 3.63 33.56 41.76
CA HIS A 464 3.85 34.89 41.18
C HIS A 464 3.79 35.94 42.30
N MET A 465 4.79 35.95 43.18
CA MET A 465 5.13 37.09 44.02
C MET A 465 6.58 37.01 44.50
N ALA A 466 7.43 37.84 43.91
CA ALA A 466 8.59 38.52 44.49
C ALA A 466 9.32 39.18 43.29
N SER A 467 9.72 40.44 43.26
CA SER A 467 9.75 41.54 44.23
C SER A 467 10.33 42.75 43.49
N GLY A 468 9.95 43.98 43.87
CA GLY A 468 10.60 45.21 43.40
C GLY A 468 9.71 46.45 43.59
N CYS A 469 9.44 46.91 44.82
CA CYS A 469 10.24 47.86 45.62
C CYS A 469 9.79 49.34 45.46
N GLN A 470 9.45 49.94 46.61
CA GLN A 470 9.43 51.38 46.98
C GLN A 470 8.38 52.37 46.39
N ARG A 471 7.52 52.92 47.26
CA ARG A 471 7.76 54.22 47.95
C ARG A 471 6.68 54.54 49.00
N SER A 472 7.16 55.24 50.03
CA SER A 472 6.53 55.80 51.23
C SER A 472 5.42 56.83 51.00
N ARG A 473 4.34 56.78 51.77
CA ARG A 473 4.05 57.64 52.94
C ARG A 473 2.79 57.16 53.64
#